data_AF-A0A917KJH0-F1
#
_entry.id   AF-A0A917KJH0-F1
#
_cell.length_a   1.000
_cell.length_b   1.000
_cell.length_c   1.000
_cell.angle_alpha   90.00
_cell.angle_beta   90.00
_cell.angle_gamma   90.00
#
_symmetry.space_group_name_H-M   'P 1'
#
loop_
_entity.id
_entity.type
_entity.pdbx_description
1 polymer ?
#
loop_
_entity_poly.entity_id
_entity_poly.type
_entity_poly.pdbx_seq_one_letter_code
_entity_poly.pdbx_strand_id
1 'polypeptide(L)'
;MNQRPLSPGLVRRWTELGRELEFSQLELLRKQAEGWRNGLIGLTALITVLAALKGRDDLSKLPSPWQTVASSLLGTAFLLLVVGTLLAVRASFGKPGEETFIYGRSLRSWTLTEVGRVRRAIYLSVTAFALGMTLVAAAVGVSWTHTEDPATDLVKVATTTGDFCGQLVSYAPSNVTLLPTTGDTTKPLVLRTADVRKITPATAC
;
A
#
# COMPACT_ATOMS: atom_id res chain seq x y z
N MET A 1 13.41 62.73 -15.11
CA MET A 1 12.26 61.79 -15.15
C MET A 1 11.13 62.38 -14.32
N ASN A 2 10.06 62.83 -14.98
CA ASN A 2 8.95 63.54 -14.34
C ASN A 2 7.87 62.50 -13.95
N GLN A 3 7.73 62.18 -12.66
CA GLN A 3 6.69 61.26 -12.18
C GLN A 3 5.36 62.02 -12.13
N ARG A 4 4.45 61.73 -13.07
CA ARG A 4 3.08 62.25 -12.99
C ARG A 4 2.37 61.57 -11.81
N PRO A 5 1.70 62.32 -10.90
CA PRO A 5 0.95 61.71 -9.81
C PRO A 5 -0.18 60.84 -10.37
N LEU A 6 -0.27 59.61 -9.88
CA LEU A 6 -1.33 58.66 -10.22
C LEU A 6 -2.68 59.21 -9.77
N SER A 7 -3.70 59.13 -10.61
CA SER A 7 -5.04 59.61 -10.26
C SER A 7 -5.61 58.81 -9.07
N PRO A 8 -6.37 59.43 -8.16
CA PRO A 8 -6.86 58.77 -6.94
C PRO A 8 -7.69 57.50 -7.21
N GLY A 9 -8.43 57.46 -8.32
CA GLY A 9 -9.21 56.29 -8.74
C GLY A 9 -8.36 55.12 -9.21
N LEU A 10 -7.18 55.39 -9.77
CA LEU A 10 -6.25 54.34 -10.19
C LEU A 10 -5.63 53.67 -8.95
N VAL A 11 -5.24 54.47 -7.94
CA VAL A 11 -4.70 53.96 -6.66
C VAL A 11 -5.71 53.03 -5.98
N ARG A 12 -7.00 53.40 -5.91
CA ARG A 12 -8.05 52.55 -5.34
C ARG A 12 -8.20 51.22 -6.09
N ARG A 13 -8.21 51.26 -7.42
CA ARG A 13 -8.33 50.04 -8.24
C ARG A 13 -7.13 49.11 -8.07
N TRP A 14 -5.92 49.63 -7.95
CA TRP A 14 -4.73 48.82 -7.68
C TRP A 14 -4.72 48.23 -6.27
N THR A 15 -5.23 48.96 -5.27
CA THR A 15 -5.39 48.40 -3.91
C THR A 15 -6.46 47.32 -3.84
N GLU A 16 -7.55 47.43 -4.59
CA GLU A 16 -8.58 46.39 -4.69
C GLU A 16 -8.03 45.14 -5.37
N LEU A 17 -7.35 45.29 -6.51
CA LEU A 17 -6.67 44.18 -7.19
C LEU A 17 -5.60 43.53 -6.30
N GLY A 18 -4.85 44.32 -5.53
CA GLY A 18 -3.86 43.82 -4.57
C GLY A 18 -4.50 42.96 -3.48
N ARG A 19 -5.64 43.38 -2.91
CA ARG A 19 -6.39 42.59 -1.94
C ARG A 19 -6.96 41.33 -2.56
N GLU A 20 -7.51 41.40 -3.77
CA GLU A 20 -8.09 40.25 -4.46
C GLU A 20 -7.03 39.20 -4.84
N LEU A 21 -5.80 39.65 -5.18
CA LEU A 21 -4.62 38.81 -5.35
C LEU A 21 -4.16 38.18 -4.04
N GLU A 22 -4.17 38.92 -2.93
CA GLU A 22 -3.80 38.39 -1.60
C GLU A 22 -4.78 37.31 -1.13
N PHE A 23 -6.09 37.53 -1.30
CA PHE A 23 -7.12 36.53 -0.98
C PHE A 23 -7.04 35.28 -1.88
N SER A 24 -6.81 35.45 -3.19
CA SER A 24 -6.69 34.32 -4.11
C SER A 24 -5.40 33.50 -3.92
N GLN A 25 -4.30 34.14 -3.50
CA GLN A 25 -3.07 33.42 -3.12
C GLN A 25 -3.25 32.59 -1.86
N LEU A 26 -3.94 33.10 -0.85
CA LEU A 26 -4.28 32.34 0.36
C LEU A 26 -5.15 31.11 0.05
N GLU A 27 -6.12 31.25 -0.86
CA GLU A 27 -6.97 30.13 -1.28
C GLU A 27 -6.19 29.08 -2.10
N LEU A 28 -5.27 29.53 -2.96
CA LEU A 28 -4.37 28.63 -3.70
C LEU A 28 -3.46 27.84 -2.77
N LEU A 29 -2.84 28.51 -1.78
CA LEU A 29 -2.02 27.86 -0.76
C LEU A 29 -2.81 26.84 0.08
N ARG A 30 -4.06 27.16 0.43
CA ARG A 30 -4.93 26.23 1.16
C ARG A 30 -5.26 25.00 0.30
N LYS A 31 -5.59 25.17 -0.98
CA LYS A 31 -5.80 24.04 -1.91
C LYS A 31 -4.54 23.19 -2.11
N GLN A 32 -3.36 23.81 -2.16
CA GLN A 32 -2.10 23.09 -2.18
C GLN A 32 -1.92 22.25 -0.91
N ALA A 33 -2.13 22.84 0.27
CA ALA A 33 -2.03 22.12 1.55
C ALA A 33 -3.04 20.97 1.66
N GLU A 34 -4.29 21.17 1.22
CA GLU A 34 -5.31 20.12 1.14
C GLU A 34 -4.90 18.97 0.20
N GLY A 35 -4.31 19.31 -0.95
CA GLY A 35 -3.75 18.35 -1.89
C GLY A 35 -2.65 17.48 -1.29
N TRP A 36 -1.70 18.10 -0.57
CA TRP A 36 -0.65 17.38 0.16
C TRP A 36 -1.23 16.49 1.28
N ARG A 37 -2.24 16.98 2.02
CA ARG A 37 -2.94 16.20 3.05
C ARG A 37 -3.61 14.96 2.47
N ASN A 38 -4.35 15.11 1.37
CA ASN A 38 -5.02 14.00 0.70
C ASN A 38 -4.01 12.98 0.13
N GLY A 39 -2.89 13.47 -0.41
CA GLY A 39 -1.78 12.61 -0.83
C GLY A 39 -1.21 11.78 0.31
N LEU A 40 -0.97 12.40 1.48
CA LEU A 40 -0.49 11.72 2.69
C LEU A 40 -1.50 10.69 3.20
N ILE A 41 -2.79 11.01 3.22
CA ILE A 41 -3.86 10.07 3.61
C ILE A 41 -3.86 8.86 2.67
N GLY A 42 -3.80 9.07 1.35
CA GLY A 42 -3.74 7.98 0.37
C GLY A 42 -2.50 7.08 0.55
N LEU A 43 -1.33 7.69 0.79
CA LEU A 43 -0.09 6.96 1.05
C LEU A 43 -0.15 6.14 2.35
N THR A 44 -0.76 6.70 3.39
CA THR A 44 -0.95 6.01 4.67
C THR A 44 -1.91 4.83 4.51
N ALA A 45 -3.03 5.03 3.79
CA ALA A 45 -3.98 3.96 3.48
C ALA A 45 -3.31 2.82 2.70
N LEU A 46 -2.45 3.15 1.74
CA LEU A 46 -1.69 2.16 0.97
C LEU A 46 -0.74 1.35 1.87
N ILE A 47 0.01 2.00 2.76
CA ILE A 47 0.89 1.33 3.74
C ILE A 47 0.07 0.39 4.62
N THR A 48 -1.08 0.85 5.12
CA THR A 48 -1.98 0.05 5.97
C THR A 48 -2.48 -1.20 5.25
N VAL A 49 -2.91 -1.07 3.99
CA VAL A 49 -3.33 -2.23 3.18
C VAL A 49 -2.17 -3.20 2.97
N LEU A 50 -0.98 -2.70 2.65
CA LEU A 50 0.20 -3.53 2.42
C LEU A 50 0.66 -4.26 3.70
N ALA A 51 0.58 -3.57 4.86
CA ALA A 51 0.84 -4.14 6.16
C ALA A 51 -0.21 -5.18 6.57
N ALA A 52 -1.49 -4.93 6.26
CA ALA A 52 -2.57 -5.89 6.49
C ALA A 52 -2.43 -7.14 5.62
N LEU A 53 -2.04 -6.98 4.35
CA LEU A 53 -1.73 -8.10 3.45
C LEU A 53 -0.52 -8.91 3.93
N LYS A 54 0.51 -8.24 4.47
CA LYS A 54 1.69 -8.91 5.05
C LYS A 54 1.42 -9.53 6.43
N GLY A 55 0.37 -9.08 7.13
CA GLY A 55 0.09 -9.37 8.54
C GLY A 55 -0.72 -10.63 8.82
N ARG A 56 -1.18 -11.37 7.80
CA ARG A 56 -1.73 -12.72 8.00
C ARG A 56 -0.79 -13.75 7.39
N ASP A 57 0.14 -14.24 8.18
CA ASP A 57 0.77 -15.58 8.19
C ASP A 57 1.26 -16.25 6.89
N ASP A 58 1.09 -15.69 5.70
CA ASP A 58 1.38 -16.40 4.45
C ASP A 58 2.82 -16.25 4.02
N LEU A 59 3.40 -15.03 4.05
CA LEU A 59 4.79 -14.82 3.57
C LEU A 59 5.86 -15.54 4.41
N SER A 60 5.60 -15.83 5.69
CA SER A 60 6.50 -16.61 6.53
C SER A 60 6.44 -18.12 6.25
N LYS A 61 5.39 -18.58 5.56
CA LYS A 61 5.19 -19.99 5.19
C LYS A 61 5.75 -20.32 3.81
N LEU A 62 6.12 -19.31 3.00
CA LEU A 62 6.75 -19.58 1.71
C LEU A 62 8.17 -20.13 1.90
N PRO A 63 8.60 -21.08 1.06
CA PRO A 63 9.99 -21.49 0.96
C PRO A 63 10.90 -20.27 0.73
N SER A 64 12.07 -20.28 1.38
CA SER A 64 13.09 -19.20 1.39
C SER A 64 13.25 -18.38 0.08
N PRO A 65 13.36 -18.99 -1.12
CA PRO A 65 13.54 -18.21 -2.35
C PRO A 65 12.30 -17.37 -2.70
N TRP A 66 11.10 -17.92 -2.52
CA TRP A 66 9.85 -17.25 -2.89
C TRP A 66 9.45 -16.15 -1.91
N GLN A 67 9.81 -16.32 -0.64
CA GLN A 67 9.66 -15.28 0.37
C GLN A 67 10.47 -14.02 0.02
N THR A 68 11.70 -14.19 -0.47
CA THR A 68 12.58 -13.09 -0.87
C THR A 68 12.04 -12.38 -2.11
N VAL A 69 11.59 -13.16 -3.11
CA VAL A 69 10.98 -12.63 -4.34
C VAL A 69 9.72 -11.83 -4.01
N ALA A 70 8.75 -12.41 -3.29
CA ALA A 70 7.52 -11.73 -2.92
C ALA A 70 7.78 -10.44 -2.11
N SER A 71 8.73 -10.48 -1.18
CA SER A 71 9.13 -9.30 -0.40
C SER A 71 9.77 -8.21 -1.28
N SER A 72 10.62 -8.58 -2.24
CA SER A 72 11.21 -7.62 -3.17
C SER A 72 10.19 -7.00 -4.14
N LEU A 73 9.21 -7.78 -4.62
CA LEU A 73 8.14 -7.26 -5.48
C LEU A 73 7.29 -6.24 -4.72
N LEU A 74 6.90 -6.57 -3.49
CA LEU A 74 6.12 -5.66 -2.63
C LEU A 74 6.90 -4.39 -2.27
N GLY A 75 8.19 -4.52 -1.92
CA GLY A 75 9.05 -3.38 -1.65
C GLY A 75 9.19 -2.46 -2.87
N THR A 76 9.40 -3.03 -4.05
CA THR A 76 9.53 -2.27 -5.30
C THR A 76 8.21 -1.60 -5.69
N ALA A 77 7.08 -2.32 -5.57
CA ALA A 77 5.75 -1.78 -5.81
C ALA A 77 5.45 -0.57 -4.91
N PHE A 78 5.77 -0.70 -3.62
CA PHE A 78 5.60 0.37 -2.66
C PHE A 78 6.41 1.62 -3.05
N LEU A 79 7.69 1.45 -3.38
CA LEU A 79 8.54 2.57 -3.82
C LEU A 79 8.00 3.26 -5.07
N LEU A 80 7.52 2.49 -6.06
CA LEU A 80 6.91 3.06 -7.27
C LEU A 80 5.64 3.86 -6.96
N LEU A 81 4.78 3.37 -6.07
CA LEU A 81 3.56 4.06 -5.67
C LEU A 81 3.86 5.35 -4.88
N VAL A 82 4.87 5.33 -4.00
CA VAL A 82 5.35 6.54 -3.29
C VAL A 82 5.89 7.56 -4.28
N VAL A 83 6.79 7.15 -5.18
CA VAL A 83 7.40 8.04 -6.18
C VAL A 83 6.33 8.60 -7.12
N GLY A 84 5.40 7.76 -7.59
CA GLY A 84 4.27 8.20 -8.42
C GLY A 84 3.40 9.24 -7.70
N THR A 85 3.04 8.99 -6.44
CA THR A 85 2.28 9.93 -5.61
C THR A 85 3.01 11.27 -5.46
N LEU A 86 4.32 11.25 -5.16
CA LEU A 86 5.12 12.47 -5.03
C LEU A 86 5.24 13.23 -6.35
N LEU A 87 5.37 12.54 -7.48
CA LEU A 87 5.38 13.16 -8.81
C LEU A 87 4.02 13.78 -9.15
N ALA A 88 2.92 13.10 -8.84
CA ALA A 88 1.56 13.61 -9.06
C ALA A 88 1.29 14.87 -8.20
N VAL A 89 1.66 14.85 -6.93
CA VAL A 89 1.49 16.00 -6.03
C VAL A 89 2.36 17.18 -6.49
N ARG A 90 3.63 16.93 -6.87
CA ARG A 90 4.51 17.95 -7.46
C ARG A 90 3.96 18.53 -8.76
N ALA A 91 3.35 17.70 -9.60
CA ALA A 91 2.75 18.14 -10.86
C ALA A 91 1.48 19.00 -10.64
N SER A 92 0.66 18.67 -9.64
CA SER A 92 -0.61 19.35 -9.37
C SER A 92 -0.46 20.64 -8.55
N PHE A 93 0.54 20.70 -7.68
CA PHE A 93 0.66 21.78 -6.69
C PHE A 93 2.00 22.53 -6.72
N GLY A 94 2.93 22.17 -7.61
CA GLY A 94 4.26 22.78 -7.69
C GLY A 94 5.19 22.33 -6.54
N LYS A 95 6.39 22.91 -6.47
CA LYS A 95 7.31 22.68 -5.35
C LYS A 95 7.00 23.65 -4.19
N PRO A 96 6.89 23.17 -2.94
CA PRO A 96 6.77 24.07 -1.80
C PRO A 96 8.03 24.93 -1.67
N GLY A 97 7.86 26.26 -1.65
CA GLY A 97 8.95 27.24 -1.50
C GLY A 97 9.46 27.90 -2.80
N GLU A 98 8.88 27.62 -3.97
CA GLU A 98 9.16 28.42 -5.17
C GLU A 98 8.39 29.76 -5.11
N GLU A 99 9.09 30.85 -4.80
CA GLU A 99 8.57 32.22 -4.92
C GLU A 99 8.38 32.58 -6.41
N THR A 100 7.14 32.66 -6.87
CA THR A 100 6.80 33.06 -8.25
C THR A 100 6.77 34.58 -8.41
N PHE A 101 7.95 35.21 -8.38
CA PHE A 101 8.09 36.57 -8.92
C PHE A 101 8.19 36.50 -10.45
N ILE A 102 7.08 36.71 -11.20
CA ILE A 102 7.18 36.85 -12.67
C ILE A 102 6.47 38.10 -13.21
N TYR A 103 7.31 39.06 -13.66
CA TYR A 103 6.95 40.12 -14.61
C TYR A 103 7.30 39.71 -16.06
N GLY A 104 6.39 39.99 -17.01
CA GLY A 104 6.63 40.34 -18.42
C GLY A 104 7.39 39.37 -19.37
N ARG A 105 6.71 38.89 -20.43
CA ARG A 105 7.20 38.16 -21.64
C ARG A 105 8.04 36.88 -21.46
N SER A 106 8.73 36.69 -20.34
CA SER A 106 9.41 35.44 -19.92
C SER A 106 8.43 34.34 -19.48
N LEU A 107 7.18 34.72 -19.17
CA LEU A 107 6.10 33.83 -18.75
C LEU A 107 5.82 32.75 -19.82
N ARG A 108 5.78 33.11 -21.11
CA ARG A 108 5.36 32.18 -22.18
C ARG A 108 6.39 31.07 -22.46
N SER A 109 7.69 31.39 -22.44
CA SER A 109 8.76 30.40 -22.60
C SER A 109 8.94 29.53 -21.35
N TRP A 110 8.74 30.11 -20.16
CA TRP A 110 8.72 29.36 -18.91
C TRP A 110 7.53 28.39 -18.87
N THR A 111 6.31 28.83 -19.23
CA THR A 111 5.12 27.98 -19.29
C THR A 111 5.28 26.80 -20.25
N LEU A 112 5.84 26.98 -21.45
CA LEU A 112 6.02 25.87 -22.40
C LEU A 112 7.03 24.83 -21.90
N THR A 113 8.08 25.26 -21.20
CA THR A 113 9.11 24.37 -20.64
C THR A 113 8.59 23.64 -19.40
N GLU A 114 7.83 24.34 -18.55
CA GLU A 114 7.27 23.78 -17.32
C GLU A 114 6.10 22.83 -17.61
N VAL A 115 5.25 23.14 -18.61
CA VAL A 115 4.19 22.23 -19.09
C VAL A 115 4.78 20.91 -19.60
N GLY A 116 5.95 20.95 -20.25
CA GLY A 116 6.68 19.75 -20.67
C GLY A 116 7.14 18.88 -19.50
N ARG A 117 7.70 19.49 -18.45
CA ARG A 117 8.09 18.77 -17.22
C ARG A 117 6.91 18.20 -16.47
N VAL A 118 5.85 18.99 -16.28
CA VAL A 118 4.62 18.57 -15.60
C VAL A 118 3.99 17.40 -16.34
N ARG A 119 3.88 17.48 -17.66
CA ARG A 119 3.35 16.39 -18.49
C ARG A 119 4.19 15.12 -18.39
N ARG A 120 5.52 15.24 -18.40
CA ARG A 120 6.43 14.09 -18.20
C ARG A 120 6.32 13.50 -16.80
N ALA A 121 6.18 14.33 -15.76
CA ALA A 121 5.97 13.89 -14.39
C ALA A 121 4.63 13.14 -14.23
N ILE A 122 3.57 13.60 -14.90
CA ILE A 122 2.27 12.93 -14.92
C ILE A 122 2.38 11.56 -15.62
N TYR A 123 3.01 11.48 -16.80
CA TYR A 123 3.21 10.19 -17.48
C TYR A 123 4.09 9.23 -16.66
N LEU A 124 5.16 9.73 -16.02
CA LEU A 124 5.98 8.92 -15.11
C LEU A 124 5.19 8.46 -13.88
N SER A 125 4.32 9.32 -13.33
CA SER A 125 3.43 8.95 -12.23
C SER A 125 2.48 7.83 -12.64
N VAL A 126 1.76 7.99 -13.77
CA VAL A 126 0.81 6.98 -14.25
C VAL A 126 1.50 5.66 -14.53
N THR A 127 2.68 5.68 -15.17
CA THR A 127 3.45 4.46 -15.44
C THR A 127 3.98 3.82 -14.16
N ALA A 128 4.45 4.60 -13.18
CA ALA A 128 4.87 4.09 -11.89
C ALA A 128 3.70 3.46 -11.10
N PHE A 129 2.51 4.07 -11.12
CA PHE A 129 1.30 3.50 -10.52
C PHE A 129 0.90 2.17 -11.18
N ALA A 130 0.88 2.11 -12.52
CA ALA A 130 0.56 0.89 -13.24
C ALA A 130 1.57 -0.23 -12.97
N LEU A 131 2.87 0.09 -12.97
CA LEU A 131 3.93 -0.86 -12.62
C LEU A 131 3.83 -1.31 -11.16
N GLY A 132 3.53 -0.41 -10.24
CA GLY A 132 3.31 -0.73 -8.83
C GLY A 132 2.14 -1.71 -8.66
N MET A 133 1.00 -1.44 -9.29
CA MET A 133 -0.17 -2.34 -9.22
C MET A 133 0.10 -3.72 -9.83
N THR A 134 0.81 -3.79 -10.96
CA THR A 134 1.17 -5.08 -11.58
C THR A 134 2.12 -5.89 -10.70
N LEU A 135 3.08 -5.24 -10.03
CA LEU A 135 3.95 -5.90 -9.06
C LEU A 135 3.20 -6.41 -7.81
N VAL A 136 2.22 -5.65 -7.30
CA VAL A 136 1.35 -6.12 -6.21
C VAL A 136 0.58 -7.37 -6.64
N ALA A 137 -0.05 -7.33 -7.82
CA ALA A 137 -0.79 -8.48 -8.36
C ALA A 137 0.12 -9.70 -8.55
N ALA A 138 1.32 -9.50 -9.06
CA ALA A 138 2.31 -10.57 -9.19
C ALA A 138 2.73 -11.15 -7.83
N ALA A 139 2.94 -10.30 -6.81
CA ALA A 139 3.26 -10.77 -5.46
C ALA A 139 2.14 -11.61 -4.85
N VAL A 140 0.87 -11.21 -5.04
CA VAL A 140 -0.30 -12.00 -4.62
C VAL A 140 -0.35 -13.32 -5.39
N GLY A 141 -0.12 -13.31 -6.70
CA GLY A 141 -0.08 -14.53 -7.51
C GLY A 141 1.02 -15.50 -7.08
N VAL A 142 2.21 -15.00 -6.73
CA VAL A 142 3.29 -15.82 -6.17
C VAL A 142 2.87 -16.42 -4.83
N SER A 143 2.25 -15.62 -3.95
CA SER A 143 1.74 -16.13 -2.67
C SER A 143 0.73 -17.25 -2.88
N TRP A 144 -0.27 -17.09 -3.75
CA TRP A 144 -1.29 -18.12 -3.96
C TRP A 144 -0.76 -19.39 -4.62
N THR A 145 0.29 -19.28 -5.43
CA THR A 145 0.86 -20.44 -6.14
C THR A 145 1.93 -21.18 -5.34
N HIS A 146 2.57 -20.52 -4.38
CA HIS A 146 3.73 -21.05 -3.64
C HIS A 146 3.56 -21.06 -2.12
N THR A 147 2.44 -20.59 -1.58
CA THR A 147 2.04 -20.97 -0.22
C THR A 147 1.82 -22.48 -0.24
N GLU A 148 2.77 -23.22 0.32
CA GLU A 148 2.57 -24.64 0.59
C GLU A 148 1.43 -24.75 1.61
N ASP A 149 0.38 -25.50 1.27
CA ASP A 149 -0.56 -25.98 2.28
C ASP A 149 0.28 -26.64 3.38
N PRO A 150 0.06 -26.31 4.67
CA PRO A 150 0.88 -26.85 5.75
C PRO A 150 0.98 -28.35 5.57
N ALA A 151 2.21 -28.83 5.41
CA ALA A 151 2.54 -30.16 4.95
C ALA A 151 1.69 -31.21 5.67
N THR A 152 0.59 -31.63 5.05
CA THR A 152 -0.42 -32.53 5.60
C THR A 152 -1.03 -32.00 6.92
N ASP A 153 -2.34 -32.06 7.08
CA ASP A 153 -3.03 -31.83 8.38
C ASP A 153 -2.66 -32.89 9.44
N LEU A 154 -1.46 -33.48 9.37
CA LEU A 154 -0.89 -34.39 10.33
C LEU A 154 -0.73 -33.67 11.66
N VAL A 155 -1.53 -34.10 12.63
CA VAL A 155 -1.47 -33.62 14.00
C VAL A 155 -1.21 -34.80 14.92
N LYS A 156 -0.38 -34.53 15.92
CA LYS A 156 -0.23 -35.41 17.08
C LYS A 156 -1.12 -34.86 18.19
N VAL A 157 -2.05 -35.68 18.63
CA VAL A 157 -3.02 -35.37 19.69
C VAL A 157 -2.66 -36.20 20.91
N ALA A 158 -2.22 -35.54 21.98
CA ALA A 158 -1.97 -36.18 23.26
C ALA A 158 -3.27 -36.24 24.06
N THR A 159 -3.76 -37.45 24.35
CA THR A 159 -4.94 -37.68 25.18
C THR A 159 -4.57 -38.19 26.56
N THR A 160 -5.57 -38.37 27.43
CA THR A 160 -5.43 -39.05 28.72
C THR A 160 -5.05 -40.53 28.60
N THR A 161 -5.37 -41.17 27.48
CA THR A 161 -5.19 -42.60 27.25
C THR A 161 -3.97 -42.93 26.39
N GLY A 162 -3.42 -41.96 25.65
CA GLY A 162 -2.23 -42.13 24.84
C GLY A 162 -2.04 -41.01 23.81
N ASP A 163 -0.97 -41.10 23.04
CA ASP A 163 -0.72 -40.19 21.93
C ASP A 163 -1.26 -40.78 20.62
N PHE A 164 -2.06 -40.02 19.89
CA PHE A 164 -2.59 -40.38 18.58
C PHE A 164 -2.01 -39.48 17.50
N CYS A 165 -1.75 -40.03 16.33
CA CYS A 165 -1.16 -39.32 15.20
C CYS A 165 -1.95 -39.62 13.94
N GLY A 166 -2.30 -38.60 13.17
CA GLY A 166 -3.09 -38.76 11.95
C GLY A 166 -3.48 -37.42 11.34
N GLN A 167 -4.18 -37.46 10.21
CA GLN A 167 -4.67 -36.28 9.52
C GLN A 167 -5.91 -35.71 10.22
N LEU A 168 -5.90 -34.43 10.57
CA LEU A 168 -7.03 -33.74 11.14
C LEU A 168 -8.12 -33.57 10.08
N VAL A 169 -9.27 -34.22 10.28
CA VAL A 169 -10.42 -34.13 9.36
C VAL A 169 -11.40 -33.08 9.86
N SER A 170 -11.59 -32.99 11.18
CA SER A 170 -12.52 -32.03 11.77
C SER A 170 -12.18 -31.74 13.23
N TYR A 171 -12.40 -30.49 13.64
CA TYR A 171 -12.32 -30.03 15.02
C TYR A 171 -13.63 -29.35 15.41
N ALA A 172 -14.35 -29.94 16.37
CA ALA A 172 -15.57 -29.37 16.92
C ALA A 172 -15.47 -29.28 18.47
N PRO A 173 -16.34 -28.49 19.12
CA PRO A 173 -16.30 -28.31 20.57
C PRO A 173 -16.43 -29.61 21.37
N SER A 174 -17.09 -30.63 20.80
CA SER A 174 -17.36 -31.92 21.45
C SER A 174 -16.40 -33.04 21.03
N ASN A 175 -15.87 -32.99 19.80
CA ASN A 175 -15.01 -34.03 19.25
C ASN A 175 -13.93 -33.52 18.29
N VAL A 176 -12.83 -34.26 18.25
CA VAL A 176 -11.73 -34.10 17.31
C VAL A 176 -11.66 -35.38 16.48
N THR A 177 -11.76 -35.26 15.15
CA THR A 177 -11.76 -36.39 14.24
C THR A 177 -10.44 -36.45 13.48
N LEU A 178 -9.74 -37.56 13.62
CA LEU A 178 -8.48 -37.85 12.96
C LEU A 178 -8.66 -39.00 11.97
N LEU A 179 -7.99 -38.95 10.82
CA LEU A 179 -7.79 -40.10 9.96
C LEU A 179 -6.41 -40.69 10.29
N PRO A 180 -6.31 -41.88 10.88
CA PRO A 180 -5.02 -42.49 11.20
C PRO A 180 -4.21 -42.72 9.91
N THR A 181 -2.92 -42.42 9.94
CA THR A 181 -2.00 -42.77 8.84
C THR A 181 -1.40 -44.18 8.98
N THR A 182 -1.46 -44.75 10.19
CA THR A 182 -1.02 -46.11 10.50
C THR A 182 -2.21 -46.95 10.98
N GLY A 183 -2.38 -48.15 10.43
CA GLY A 183 -3.49 -49.06 10.77
C GLY A 183 -4.65 -48.97 9.77
N ASP A 184 -5.88 -48.93 10.26
CA ASP A 184 -7.08 -48.79 9.42
C ASP A 184 -7.28 -47.33 9.00
N THR A 185 -6.70 -46.99 7.85
CA THR A 185 -6.72 -45.64 7.26
C THR A 185 -8.09 -45.23 6.73
N THR A 186 -9.08 -46.13 6.74
CA THR A 186 -10.44 -45.85 6.23
C THR A 186 -11.42 -45.45 7.34
N LYS A 187 -11.07 -45.71 8.61
CA LYS A 187 -11.94 -45.46 9.74
C LYS A 187 -11.51 -44.20 10.50
N PRO A 188 -12.34 -43.15 10.53
CA PRO A 188 -12.03 -41.95 11.31
C PRO A 188 -12.02 -42.28 12.81
N LEU A 189 -10.94 -41.89 13.48
CA LEU A 189 -10.79 -41.93 14.92
C LEU A 189 -11.40 -40.66 15.52
N VAL A 190 -12.48 -40.83 16.28
CA VAL A 190 -13.17 -39.72 16.95
C VAL A 190 -12.74 -39.67 18.41
N LEU A 191 -11.99 -38.64 18.78
CA LEU A 191 -11.58 -38.35 20.15
C LEU A 191 -12.52 -37.31 20.75
N ARG A 192 -12.90 -37.45 22.02
CA ARG A 192 -13.67 -36.40 22.71
C ARG A 192 -12.74 -35.26 23.08
N THR A 193 -13.18 -34.02 22.89
CA THR A 193 -12.35 -32.84 23.18
C THR A 193 -11.95 -32.76 24.66
N ALA A 194 -12.76 -33.32 25.56
CA ALA A 194 -12.44 -33.43 26.99
C ALA A 194 -11.22 -34.32 27.30
N ASP A 195 -10.92 -35.28 26.43
CA ASP A 195 -9.78 -36.19 26.61
C ASP A 195 -8.50 -35.63 25.99
N VAL A 196 -8.60 -34.58 25.16
CA VAL A 196 -7.49 -33.96 24.45
C VAL A 196 -6.78 -32.96 25.36
N ARG A 197 -5.51 -33.21 25.66
CA ARG A 197 -4.67 -32.30 26.46
C ARG A 197 -3.89 -31.31 25.60
N LYS A 198 -3.41 -31.77 24.44
CA LYS A 198 -2.55 -30.99 23.56
C LYS A 198 -2.67 -31.46 22.12
N ILE A 199 -2.71 -30.51 21.20
CA ILE A 199 -2.63 -30.75 19.76
C ILE A 199 -1.36 -30.07 19.27
N THR A 200 -0.49 -30.81 18.59
CA THR A 200 0.73 -30.28 17.98
C THR A 200 0.81 -30.69 16.51
N PRO A 201 1.23 -29.79 15.60
CA PRO A 201 1.50 -30.17 14.22
C PRO A 201 2.62 -31.21 14.19
N ALA A 202 2.47 -32.24 13.35
CA ALA A 202 3.42 -33.32 13.19
C ALA A 202 3.90 -33.36 11.73
N THR A 203 5.20 -33.48 11.52
CA THR A 203 5.78 -33.66 10.18
C THR A 203 5.81 -35.13 9.75
N ALA A 204 5.61 -36.06 10.70
CA ALA A 204 5.48 -37.49 10.46
C ALA A 204 4.73 -38.20 11.59
N CYS A 205 4.03 -39.28 11.21
CA CYS A 205 3.56 -40.38 12.04
C CYS A 205 4.12 -41.66 11.39
#